data_AF-A0A8C2B8S1-F1
#
_entry.id   AF-A0A8C2B8S1-F1
#
_cell.length_a   1.000
_cell.length_b   1.000
_cell.length_c   1.000
_cell.angle_alpha   90.00
_cell.angle_beta   90.00
_cell.angle_gamma   90.00
#
_symmetry.space_group_name_H-M   'P 1'
#
loop_
_entity.id
_entity.type
_entity.pdbx_description
1 polymer ?
#
loop_
_entity_poly.entity_id
_entity_poly.type
_entity_poly.pdbx_seq_one_letter_code
_entity_poly.pdbx_strand_id
1 'polypeptide(L)'
;VIVILRALHASSYLYGRETPFSPEVLWEEEKYEHGIKWKFLEHKEPYFPPDGTYSDIIKIYLAAEEVALFFAQMLDHEYTTKVVFRNNFFRDWTKINLEEKQLIMDLNKCDFGELHAKHKQKVEVRKNLSKEEKLLGVLHKI
;
A
#
# COMPACT_ATOMS: atom_id res chain seq x y z
N VAL A 1 31.63 27.57 20.20
CA VAL A 1 32.54 26.88 21.16
C VAL A 1 31.79 26.21 22.32
N ILE A 2 30.83 26.88 22.98
CA ILE A 2 30.06 26.33 24.12
C ILE A 2 29.12 25.16 23.72
N VAL A 3 28.55 25.18 22.51
CA VAL A 3 27.63 24.13 22.03
C VAL A 3 28.37 22.79 21.77
N ILE A 4 29.61 22.85 21.29
CA ILE A 4 30.42 21.65 20.98
C ILE A 4 30.89 20.97 22.28
N LEU A 5 31.23 21.75 23.31
CA LEU A 5 31.63 21.20 24.62
C LEU A 5 30.47 20.52 25.36
N ARG A 6 29.23 20.99 25.20
CA ARG A 6 28.05 20.30 25.75
C ARG A 6 27.76 18.98 25.03
N ALA A 7 28.00 18.90 23.73
CA ALA A 7 27.86 17.66 22.96
C ALA A 7 28.93 16.61 23.37
N LEU A 8 30.16 17.05 23.61
CA LEU A 8 31.24 16.15 24.06
C LEU A 8 31.05 15.70 25.52
N HIS A 9 30.57 16.57 26.41
CA HIS A 9 30.21 16.19 27.77
C HIS A 9 29.02 15.21 27.78
N ALA A 10 28.00 15.42 26.94
CA ALA A 10 26.88 14.46 26.80
C ALA A 10 27.34 13.11 26.21
N SER A 11 28.33 13.10 25.31
CA SER A 11 28.88 11.87 24.73
C SER A 11 29.66 11.02 25.74
N SER A 12 30.26 11.62 26.78
CA SER A 12 30.99 10.85 27.81
C SER A 12 30.06 10.20 28.85
N TYR A 13 28.86 10.74 29.10
CA TYR A 13 27.87 10.09 30.00
C TYR A 13 27.06 8.99 29.35
N LEU A 14 27.08 8.86 28.02
CA LEU A 14 26.40 7.78 27.30
C LEU A 14 27.31 6.57 27.03
N TYR A 15 28.59 6.65 27.41
CA TYR A 15 29.57 5.56 27.24
C TYR A 15 29.75 4.70 28.50
N GLY A 16 28.75 4.66 29.38
CA GLY A 16 28.78 3.94 30.65
C GLY A 16 27.50 3.20 31.02
N ARG A 17 26.58 3.01 30.08
CA ARG A 17 25.40 2.16 30.29
C ARG A 17 25.55 0.96 29.36
N GLU A 18 26.00 -0.15 29.92
CA GLU A 18 25.89 -1.47 29.31
C GLU A 18 24.49 -1.58 28.72
N THR A 19 24.36 -1.63 27.40
CA THR A 19 23.13 -2.07 26.78
C THR A 19 23.06 -3.58 26.99
N PRO A 20 22.12 -4.11 27.78
CA PRO A 20 22.00 -5.55 27.99
C PRO A 20 21.22 -6.16 26.83
N PHE A 21 21.45 -5.70 25.60
CA PHE A 21 20.93 -6.38 24.42
C PHE A 21 22.08 -7.21 23.82
N SER A 22 22.47 -8.20 24.62
CA SER A 22 22.90 -9.48 24.07
C SER A 22 21.80 -9.94 23.10
N PRO A 23 22.11 -10.49 21.92
CA PRO A 23 21.10 -11.19 21.12
C PRO A 23 20.73 -12.48 21.87
N GLU A 24 19.99 -12.35 22.97
CA GLU A 24 19.48 -13.44 23.75
C GLU A 24 18.44 -14.19 22.90
N VAL A 25 18.63 -15.49 22.84
CA VAL A 25 17.82 -16.40 22.05
C VAL A 25 16.41 -16.37 22.67
N LEU A 26 15.41 -15.91 21.92
CA LEU A 26 14.00 -15.77 22.38
C LEU A 26 13.44 -17.03 23.07
N TRP A 27 14.02 -18.20 22.79
CA TRP A 27 13.65 -19.49 23.35
C TRP A 27 14.25 -19.80 24.74
N GLU A 28 15.18 -18.97 25.22
CA GLU A 28 15.86 -19.09 26.53
C GLU A 28 15.29 -18.13 27.59
N GLU A 29 14.45 -17.18 27.19
CA GLU A 29 13.77 -16.24 28.10
C GLU A 29 12.66 -16.91 28.93
N GLU A 30 12.45 -16.40 30.15
CA GLU A 30 11.31 -16.81 30.97
C GLU A 30 9.99 -16.49 30.26
N LYS A 31 9.08 -17.46 30.24
CA LYS A 31 7.77 -17.29 29.62
C LYS A 31 7.02 -16.15 30.31
N TYR A 32 6.47 -15.24 29.52
CA TYR A 32 5.55 -14.22 30.00
C TYR A 32 4.38 -14.85 30.76
N GLU A 33 3.92 -14.16 31.81
CA GLU A 33 2.69 -14.54 32.51
C GLU A 33 1.50 -14.60 31.55
N HIS A 34 0.59 -15.53 31.81
CA HIS A 34 -0.54 -15.83 30.93
C HIS A 34 -1.38 -14.57 30.65
N GLY A 35 -1.38 -14.13 29.39
CA GLY A 35 -2.18 -13.01 28.90
C GLY A 35 -1.39 -11.75 28.54
N ILE A 36 -0.13 -11.60 29.00
CA ILE A 36 0.72 -10.46 28.65
C ILE A 36 1.54 -10.79 27.39
N LYS A 37 1.33 -10.04 26.31
CA LYS A 37 2.00 -10.25 25.01
C LYS A 37 3.23 -9.38 24.79
N TRP A 38 3.29 -8.21 25.40
CA TRP A 38 4.39 -7.26 25.29
C TRP A 38 4.40 -6.32 26.50
N LYS A 39 5.58 -5.87 26.92
CA LYS A 39 5.76 -4.90 28.02
C LYS A 39 5.95 -3.47 27.50
N PHE A 40 6.50 -3.32 26.31
CA PHE A 40 6.71 -2.04 25.63
C PHE A 40 6.46 -2.25 24.13
N LEU A 41 5.73 -1.33 23.49
CA LEU A 41 5.44 -1.37 22.06
C LEU A 41 5.48 0.05 21.51
N GLU A 42 6.45 0.33 20.66
CA GLU A 42 6.52 1.54 19.85
C GLU A 42 6.55 1.13 18.39
N HIS A 43 5.59 1.61 17.60
CA HIS A 43 5.55 1.39 16.16
C HIS A 43 5.29 2.71 15.45
N LYS A 44 5.83 2.84 14.23
CA LYS A 44 5.46 3.95 13.35
C LYS A 44 4.06 3.71 12.81
N GLU A 45 3.32 4.80 12.58
CA GLU A 45 1.93 4.76 12.13
C GLU A 45 1.79 3.98 10.80
N PRO A 46 0.58 3.46 10.50
CA PRO A 46 0.31 2.82 9.22
C PRO A 46 0.68 3.75 8.06
N TYR A 47 1.45 3.24 7.11
CA TYR A 47 1.72 3.95 5.87
C TYR A 47 0.50 3.81 4.95
N PHE A 48 -0.24 4.91 4.79
CA PHE A 48 -1.41 4.93 3.91
C PHE A 48 -1.01 5.07 2.44
N PRO A 49 -1.80 4.52 1.50
CA PRO A 49 -1.66 4.80 0.09
C PRO A 49 -1.75 6.32 -0.18
N PRO A 50 -1.06 6.83 -1.22
CA PRO A 50 -1.08 8.26 -1.53
C PRO A 50 -2.47 8.74 -1.97
N ASP A 51 -2.91 9.87 -1.41
CA ASP A 51 -4.19 10.50 -1.75
C ASP A 51 -4.11 11.20 -3.13
N GLY A 52 -5.08 10.94 -4.00
CA GLY A 52 -5.24 11.67 -5.26
C GLY A 52 -5.85 13.05 -5.03
N THR A 53 -5.11 14.13 -5.34
CA THR A 53 -5.56 15.52 -5.20
C THR A 53 -6.59 15.89 -6.29
N TYR A 54 -7.85 15.49 -6.09
CA TYR A 54 -8.94 15.81 -7.03
C TYR A 54 -10.13 16.43 -6.30
N SER A 55 -11.02 17.15 -7.00
CA SER A 55 -12.26 17.70 -6.44
C SER A 55 -13.32 16.61 -6.25
N ASP A 56 -14.29 16.80 -5.35
CA ASP A 56 -15.20 15.72 -4.92
C ASP A 56 -16.02 15.08 -6.06
N ILE A 57 -16.41 15.83 -7.09
CA ILE A 57 -17.09 15.30 -8.28
C ILE A 57 -16.12 14.46 -9.13
N ILE A 58 -14.89 14.94 -9.31
CA ILE A 58 -13.83 14.21 -10.03
C ILE A 58 -13.44 12.95 -9.25
N LYS A 59 -13.48 12.97 -7.92
CA LYS A 59 -13.20 11.79 -7.07
C LYS A 59 -14.20 10.66 -7.29
N ILE A 60 -15.50 10.95 -7.50
CA ILE A 60 -16.52 9.90 -7.72
C ILE A 60 -16.28 9.20 -9.05
N TYR A 61 -16.06 9.97 -10.12
CA TYR A 61 -15.73 9.42 -11.44
C TYR A 61 -14.40 8.64 -11.40
N LEU A 62 -13.39 9.21 -10.74
CA LEU A 62 -12.09 8.56 -10.56
C LEU A 62 -12.18 7.28 -9.74
N ALA A 63 -13.01 7.23 -8.70
CA ALA A 63 -13.23 6.02 -7.90
C ALA A 63 -13.91 4.91 -8.71
N ALA A 64 -14.87 5.26 -9.57
CA ALA A 64 -15.50 4.29 -10.47
C ALA A 64 -14.51 3.76 -11.53
N GLU A 65 -13.67 4.64 -12.09
CA GLU A 65 -12.60 4.27 -13.03
C GLU A 65 -11.53 3.39 -12.37
N GLU A 66 -11.13 3.70 -11.13
CA GLU A 66 -10.16 2.92 -10.36
C GLU A 66 -10.68 1.49 -10.09
N VAL A 67 -11.96 1.36 -9.74
CA VAL A 67 -12.59 0.04 -9.54
C VAL A 67 -12.68 -0.74 -10.85
N ALA A 68 -12.99 -0.08 -11.96
CA ALA A 68 -12.95 -0.68 -13.29
C ALA A 68 -11.52 -1.12 -13.66
N LEU A 69 -10.50 -0.34 -13.27
CA LEU A 69 -9.10 -0.68 -13.47
C LEU A 69 -8.70 -1.93 -12.68
N PHE A 70 -9.18 -2.14 -11.46
CA PHE A 70 -8.92 -3.39 -10.72
C PHE A 70 -9.42 -4.62 -11.48
N PHE A 71 -10.61 -4.56 -12.06
CA PHE A 71 -11.12 -5.65 -12.89
C PHE A 71 -10.29 -5.82 -14.17
N ALA A 72 -9.94 -4.72 -14.83
CA ALA A 72 -9.13 -4.73 -16.04
C ALA A 72 -7.73 -5.35 -15.81
N GLN A 73 -7.11 -5.10 -14.66
CA GLN A 73 -5.82 -5.69 -14.29
C GLN A 73 -5.87 -7.21 -14.15
N MET A 74 -7.05 -7.76 -13.84
CA MET A 74 -7.25 -9.19 -13.61
C MET A 74 -7.85 -9.93 -14.81
N LEU A 75 -8.01 -9.30 -15.99
CA LEU A 75 -8.65 -9.95 -17.14
C LEU A 75 -8.04 -11.30 -17.52
N ASP A 76 -6.72 -11.45 -17.41
CA ASP A 76 -6.01 -12.70 -17.71
C ASP A 76 -6.11 -13.75 -16.59
N HIS A 77 -6.74 -13.43 -15.46
CA HIS A 77 -6.83 -14.31 -14.28
C HIS A 77 -8.12 -15.16 -14.30
N GLU A 78 -8.04 -16.41 -13.85
CA GLU A 78 -9.17 -17.34 -13.68
C GLU A 78 -10.34 -16.79 -12.84
N TYR A 79 -10.18 -15.70 -12.09
CA TYR A 79 -11.29 -15.12 -11.33
C TYR A 79 -12.30 -14.40 -12.23
N THR A 80 -11.86 -13.81 -13.35
CA THR A 80 -12.75 -13.05 -14.24
C THR A 80 -13.67 -13.94 -15.05
N THR A 81 -13.39 -15.23 -15.17
CA THR A 81 -14.27 -16.22 -15.79
C THR A 81 -15.33 -16.76 -14.81
N LYS A 82 -15.12 -16.63 -13.49
CA LYS A 82 -16.03 -17.13 -12.46
C LYS A 82 -17.25 -16.22 -12.33
N VAL A 83 -18.44 -16.78 -12.57
CA VAL A 83 -19.72 -16.05 -12.52
C VAL A 83 -19.96 -15.38 -11.15
N VAL A 84 -19.61 -16.04 -10.04
CA VAL A 84 -19.76 -15.48 -8.69
C VAL A 84 -18.92 -14.22 -8.51
N PHE A 85 -17.68 -14.22 -9.01
CA PHE A 85 -16.79 -13.07 -8.94
C PHE A 85 -17.33 -11.91 -9.77
N ARG A 86 -17.73 -12.19 -11.02
CA ARG A 86 -18.32 -11.19 -11.93
C ARG A 86 -19.57 -10.54 -11.35
N ASN A 87 -20.46 -11.32 -10.74
CA ASN A 87 -21.69 -10.82 -10.13
C ASN A 87 -21.40 -9.96 -8.89
N ASN A 88 -20.47 -10.38 -8.04
CA ASN A 88 -20.06 -9.60 -6.87
C ASN A 88 -19.40 -8.27 -7.29
N PHE A 89 -18.48 -8.33 -8.24
CA PHE A 89 -17.84 -7.14 -8.81
C PHE A 89 -18.87 -6.15 -9.36
N PHE A 90 -19.79 -6.61 -10.23
CA PHE A 90 -20.76 -5.74 -10.85
C PHE A 90 -21.72 -5.10 -9.84
N ARG A 91 -22.15 -5.87 -8.83
CA ARG A 91 -22.98 -5.35 -7.73
C ARG A 91 -22.27 -4.25 -6.94
N ASP A 92 -20.98 -4.38 -6.71
CA ASP A 92 -20.24 -3.41 -5.89
C ASP A 92 -19.80 -2.18 -6.72
N TRP A 93 -19.45 -2.38 -8.00
CA TRP A 93 -19.13 -1.30 -8.93
C TRP A 93 -20.33 -0.37 -9.18
N THR A 94 -21.54 -0.92 -9.33
CA THR A 94 -22.78 -0.14 -9.52
C THR A 94 -23.22 0.64 -8.28
N LYS A 95 -22.67 0.36 -7.08
CA LYS A 95 -22.92 1.18 -5.88
C LYS A 95 -22.11 2.47 -5.89
N ILE A 96 -20.93 2.42 -6.49
CA ILE A 96 -20.00 3.55 -6.60
C ILE A 96 -20.44 4.47 -7.74
N ASN A 97 -20.93 3.88 -8.83
CA ASN A 97 -21.34 4.59 -10.03
C ASN A 97 -22.86 4.84 -10.08
N LEU A 98 -23.35 5.72 -9.19
CA LEU A 98 -24.78 5.93 -8.98
C LEU A 98 -25.49 6.63 -10.17
N GLU A 99 -24.78 7.53 -10.87
CA GLU A 99 -25.30 8.29 -12.01
C GLU A 99 -25.34 7.44 -13.29
N GLU A 100 -24.30 6.64 -13.55
CA GLU A 100 -24.24 5.78 -14.75
C GLU A 100 -24.92 4.42 -14.55
N LYS A 101 -25.52 4.18 -13.38
CA LYS A 101 -26.26 2.96 -13.07
C LYS A 101 -27.39 2.67 -14.06
N GLN A 102 -27.93 3.71 -14.69
CA GLN A 102 -28.95 3.58 -15.74
C GLN A 102 -28.37 3.21 -17.12
N LEU A 103 -27.09 3.51 -17.36
CA LEU A 103 -26.39 3.24 -18.61
C LEU A 103 -25.72 1.87 -18.61
N ILE A 104 -25.11 1.49 -17.49
CA ILE A 104 -24.34 0.25 -17.36
C ILE A 104 -25.22 -0.84 -16.75
N MET A 105 -25.99 -1.53 -17.60
CA MET A 105 -26.91 -2.60 -17.19
C MET A 105 -26.29 -3.99 -17.22
N ASP A 106 -25.28 -4.22 -18.06
CA ASP A 106 -24.67 -5.54 -18.27
C ASP A 106 -23.15 -5.48 -18.28
N LEU A 107 -22.49 -6.21 -17.37
CA LEU A 107 -21.03 -6.34 -17.35
C LEU A 107 -20.47 -6.95 -18.65
N ASN A 108 -21.24 -7.78 -19.37
CA ASN A 108 -20.83 -8.37 -20.64
C ASN A 108 -20.72 -7.36 -21.78
N LYS A 109 -21.38 -6.20 -21.67
CA LYS A 109 -21.33 -5.13 -22.68
C LYS A 109 -20.20 -4.14 -22.41
N CYS A 110 -19.57 -4.21 -21.24
CA CYS A 110 -18.43 -3.38 -20.89
C CYS A 110 -17.15 -4.01 -21.45
N ASP A 111 -16.43 -3.26 -22.28
CA ASP A 111 -15.10 -3.66 -22.74
C ASP A 111 -14.01 -3.06 -21.83
N PHE A 112 -13.20 -3.91 -21.23
CA PHE A 112 -12.07 -3.54 -20.37
C PHE A 112 -10.71 -3.69 -21.07
N GLY A 113 -10.70 -4.08 -22.36
CA GLY A 113 -9.49 -4.35 -23.12
C GLY A 113 -8.53 -3.16 -23.21
N GLU A 114 -9.05 -1.94 -23.39
CA GLU A 114 -8.23 -0.73 -23.45
C GLU A 114 -7.51 -0.45 -22.13
N LEU A 115 -8.24 -0.55 -21.00
CA LEU A 115 -7.67 -0.38 -19.66
C LEU A 115 -6.61 -1.44 -19.36
N HIS A 116 -6.86 -2.67 -19.79
CA HIS A 116 -5.92 -3.77 -19.63
C HIS A 116 -4.64 -3.57 -20.46
N ALA A 117 -4.76 -3.10 -21.70
CA ALA A 117 -3.62 -2.78 -22.56
C ALA A 117 -2.77 -1.64 -21.96
N LYS A 118 -3.40 -0.56 -21.49
CA LYS A 118 -2.71 0.55 -20.79
C LYS A 118 -1.97 0.05 -19.55
N HIS A 119 -2.58 -0.85 -18.79
CA HIS A 119 -1.93 -1.45 -17.63
C HIS A 119 -0.71 -2.30 -18.01
N LYS A 120 -0.84 -3.18 -19.01
CA LYS A 120 0.28 -4.00 -19.53
C LYS A 120 1.45 -3.13 -19.97
N GLN A 121 1.18 -2.06 -20.72
CA GLN A 121 2.20 -1.10 -21.14
C GLN A 121 2.89 -0.43 -19.93
N LYS A 122 2.12 0.00 -18.92
CA LYS A 122 2.66 0.60 -17.69
C LYS A 122 3.55 -0.37 -16.91
N VAL A 123 3.17 -1.65 -16.85
CA VAL A 123 3.96 -2.71 -16.23
C VAL A 123 5.26 -2.95 -17.01
N GLU A 124 5.21 -2.97 -18.33
CA GLU A 124 6.38 -3.15 -19.19
C GLU A 124 7.37 -1.98 -19.05
N VAL A 125 6.88 -0.73 -19.09
CA VAL A 125 7.69 0.46 -18.83
C VAL A 125 8.38 0.37 -17.45
N ARG A 126 7.63 -0.03 -16.40
CA ARG A 126 8.20 -0.19 -15.05
C ARG A 126 9.28 -1.28 -14.97
N LYS A 127 9.11 -2.38 -15.72
CA LYS A 127 10.13 -3.44 -15.80
C LYS A 127 11.40 -2.93 -16.47
N ASN A 128 11.24 -2.14 -17.53
CA ASN A 128 12.33 -1.60 -18.36
C ASN A 128 13.05 -0.39 -17.74
N LEU A 129 12.57 0.17 -16.61
CA LEU A 129 13.24 1.26 -15.89
C LEU A 129 14.66 0.85 -15.42
N SER A 130 15.58 1.80 -15.50
CA SER A 130 16.96 1.63 -15.04
C SER A 130 17.04 1.46 -13.51
N LYS A 131 18.19 0.97 -13.01
CA LYS A 131 18.40 0.76 -11.57
C LYS A 131 18.36 2.09 -10.80
N GLU A 132 18.88 3.16 -11.40
CA GLU A 132 18.95 4.50 -10.79
C GLU A 132 17.56 5.13 -10.65
N GLU A 133 16.72 5.03 -11.69
CA GLU A 133 15.34 5.53 -11.67
C GLU A 133 14.45 4.75 -10.69
N LYS A 134 14.66 3.43 -10.58
CA LYS A 134 13.97 2.60 -9.58
C LYS A 134 14.32 3.02 -8.16
N LEU A 135 15.59 3.31 -7.89
CA LEU A 135 16.05 3.75 -6.57
C LEU A 135 15.50 5.14 -6.21
N LEU A 136 15.50 6.08 -7.16
CA LEU A 136 14.86 7.39 -6.99
C LEU A 136 13.36 7.27 -6.71
N GLY A 137 12.67 6.35 -7.40
CA GLY A 137 11.25 6.08 -7.16
C GLY A 137 10.93 5.47 -5.80
N VAL A 138 11.88 4.81 -5.14
CA VAL A 138 11.74 4.34 -3.75
C VAL A 138 11.97 5.49 -2.77
N LEU A 139 12.99 6.32 -3.02
CA LEU A 139 13.32 7.47 -2.16
C LEU A 139 12.21 8.53 -2.14
N HIS A 140 11.54 8.78 -3.26
CA HIS A 140 10.42 9.73 -3.32
C HIS A 140 9.12 9.23 -2.65
N LYS A 141 9.06 7.96 -2.24
CA LYS A 141 7.88 7.36 -1.58
C LYS A 141 8.04 7.20 -0.07
N ILE A 142 9.27 7.24 0.44
CA ILE A 142 9.58 7.20 1.88
C ILE A 142 9.48 8.62 2.43
#